data_AF-A0A9W5T8P3-F1
#
_entry.id   AF-A0A9W5T8P3-F1
#
_cell.length_a   1.000
_cell.length_b   1.000
_cell.length_c   1.000
_cell.angle_alpha   90.00
_cell.angle_beta   90.00
_cell.angle_gamma   90.00
#
_symmetry.space_group_name_H-M   'P 1'
#
loop_
_entity.id
_entity.type
_entity.pdbx_description
1 polymer ?
#
loop_
_entity_poly.entity_id
_entity_poly.type
_entity_poly.pdbx_seq_one_letter_code
_entity_poly.pdbx_strand_id
1 'polypeptide(L)'
;MAPTWSHTYRLFARCIRGLEDALSRELVSFGFPRDSLIKSNSGIYIEDGSLLRLYFLSYFSRLSNGMFLEAGRFRVKDKLSFTEQCSSLSWNHIICPTSTFRVDSFVKDRSCFIHSNRYGSQLVKDGIIQHYRGLQTDLTPTVSLKDPEIKVQLHVDRGEATLLIDGVGYPTSARHYRYKPEISDIDPTIAVALINDMGIASYQSHGSCVHHYERLCRDCILDRSVNNGNTTSSQNINIANECPEDNKTNSASILKYIQHKEADSTKHDRIDQPKYDPPPGMVVELFAGCGTFLIESAMLAARIAPGSLSPRFAFQRFATYSHDAFCRLQVYASNLKVPVDSDHYKALERTFVGLESCWEKVEACLYSAERAGVLDLVRIIQSDYLKDGLYDLNRDRNPGETWRFLVAQLPRLTNQFGTLPDTKYNATDNVPISSGNSSVMGSGGRQIPKPTSLTQGTLAGCSIPNKHIQRRSSQLDPYRYYQLLRNVSRLCRKLFDHDAKSLLVAPYVLQKGEIETAFGTPLRGGRQFVKGGVPSTAYHGGITDI
;
A
#
# COMPACT_ATOMS: atom_id res chain seq x y z
N MET A 1 -9.70 36.66 -7.22
CA MET A 1 -10.51 35.47 -6.88
C MET A 1 -9.60 34.46 -6.23
N ALA A 2 -10.04 33.76 -5.18
CA ALA A 2 -9.27 32.65 -4.63
C ALA A 2 -9.13 31.55 -5.71
N PRO A 3 -7.96 30.89 -5.82
CA PRO A 3 -7.77 29.87 -6.85
C PRO A 3 -8.73 28.68 -6.62
N THR A 4 -9.20 28.06 -7.70
CA THR A 4 -10.21 26.97 -7.67
C THR A 4 -9.85 25.79 -6.76
N TRP A 5 -8.56 25.58 -6.48
CA TRP A 5 -8.05 24.54 -5.58
C TRP A 5 -8.14 24.87 -4.08
N SER A 6 -8.57 26.08 -3.69
CA SER A 6 -8.81 26.45 -2.29
C SER A 6 -10.20 26.05 -1.79
N HIS A 7 -11.01 25.39 -2.62
CA HIS A 7 -12.29 24.85 -2.18
C HIS A 7 -12.07 23.78 -1.11
N THR A 8 -12.84 23.87 -0.03
CA THR A 8 -12.78 22.88 1.05
C THR A 8 -13.51 21.62 0.63
N TYR A 9 -12.81 20.50 0.70
CA TYR A 9 -13.37 19.18 0.44
C TYR A 9 -13.21 18.33 1.67
N ARG A 10 -14.14 17.42 1.92
CA ARG A 10 -13.89 16.33 2.83
C ARG A 10 -13.18 15.20 2.08
N LEU A 11 -12.05 14.74 2.61
CA LEU A 11 -11.30 13.63 2.01
C LEU A 11 -11.52 12.36 2.81
N PHE A 12 -11.40 11.21 2.15
CA PHE A 12 -11.39 9.90 2.79
C PHE A 12 -10.12 9.15 2.42
N ALA A 13 -9.30 8.90 3.43
CA ALA A 13 -8.08 8.11 3.33
C ALA A 13 -8.39 6.66 3.70
N ARG A 14 -8.52 5.79 2.70
CA ARG A 14 -8.74 4.36 2.92
C ARG A 14 -7.45 3.70 3.40
N CYS A 15 -7.53 2.71 4.29
CA CYS A 15 -6.41 1.86 4.68
C CYS A 15 -6.83 0.39 4.81
N ILE A 16 -5.86 -0.50 5.01
CA ILE A 16 -6.17 -1.88 5.43
C ILE A 16 -6.78 -1.83 6.84
N ARG A 17 -7.80 -2.66 7.08
CA ARG A 17 -8.44 -2.79 8.40
C ARG A 17 -7.40 -3.14 9.47
N GLY A 18 -7.42 -2.44 10.59
CA GLY A 18 -6.44 -2.55 11.68
C GLY A 18 -5.26 -1.56 11.56
N LEU A 19 -5.17 -0.80 10.46
CA LEU A 19 -4.18 0.27 10.29
C LEU A 19 -4.75 1.67 10.55
N GLU A 20 -6.00 1.81 10.98
CA GLU A 20 -6.65 3.11 11.19
C GLU A 20 -5.85 3.97 12.20
N ASP A 21 -5.37 3.38 13.29
CA ASP A 21 -4.55 4.11 14.27
C ASP A 21 -3.16 4.48 13.74
N ALA A 22 -2.59 3.62 12.89
CA ALA A 22 -1.30 3.89 12.26
C ALA A 22 -1.43 5.02 11.24
N LEU A 23 -2.44 4.96 10.36
CA LEU A 23 -2.74 6.00 9.39
C LEU A 23 -3.07 7.33 10.09
N SER A 24 -3.80 7.30 11.21
CA SER A 24 -4.11 8.51 11.98
C SER A 24 -2.83 9.19 12.47
N ARG A 25 -1.86 8.41 12.99
CA ARG A 25 -0.55 8.95 13.41
C ARG A 25 0.25 9.51 12.23
N GLU A 26 0.22 8.84 11.07
CA GLU A 26 0.85 9.34 9.83
C GLU A 26 0.24 10.69 9.40
N LEU A 27 -1.09 10.80 9.36
CA LEU A 27 -1.77 12.06 9.01
C LEU A 27 -1.42 13.19 9.99
N VAL A 28 -1.41 12.91 11.30
CA VAL A 28 -0.96 13.88 12.29
C VAL A 28 0.50 14.30 12.05
N SER A 29 1.37 13.37 11.66
CA SER A 29 2.78 13.69 11.36
C SER A 29 2.96 14.57 10.12
N PHE A 30 2.03 14.53 9.15
CA PHE A 30 1.99 15.48 8.03
C PHE A 30 1.49 16.87 8.43
N GLY A 31 0.99 17.04 9.66
CA GLY A 31 0.48 18.30 10.19
C GLY A 31 -1.04 18.42 10.23
N PHE A 32 -1.80 17.36 9.95
CA PHE A 32 -3.26 17.42 10.08
C PHE A 32 -3.69 17.47 11.56
N PRO A 33 -4.54 18.43 11.96
CA PRO A 33 -5.04 18.52 13.34
C PRO A 33 -5.83 17.26 13.73
N ARG A 34 -5.65 16.75 14.96
CA ARG A 34 -6.30 15.50 15.40
C ARG A 34 -7.83 15.57 15.37
N ASP A 35 -8.39 16.73 15.64
CA ASP A 35 -9.82 17.05 15.62
C ASP A 35 -10.41 17.05 14.19
N SER A 36 -9.59 17.25 13.16
CA SER A 36 -10.00 17.12 11.76
C SER A 36 -10.09 15.66 11.26
N LEU A 37 -9.60 14.70 12.04
CA LEU A 37 -9.44 13.30 11.64
C LEU A 37 -10.50 12.41 12.27
N ILE A 38 -11.47 11.97 11.48
CA ILE A 38 -12.57 11.11 11.93
C ILE A 38 -12.30 9.67 11.51
N LYS A 39 -12.01 8.81 12.48
CA LYS A 39 -11.81 7.37 12.24
C LYS A 39 -13.10 6.74 11.73
N SER A 40 -12.98 5.91 10.70
CA SER A 40 -14.05 5.10 10.15
C SER A 40 -13.58 3.66 9.95
N ASN A 41 -14.48 2.78 9.53
CA ASN A 41 -14.10 1.40 9.22
C ASN A 41 -13.17 1.38 8.00
N SER A 42 -11.93 0.93 8.18
CA SER A 42 -10.93 0.80 7.11
C SER A 42 -10.53 2.13 6.46
N GLY A 43 -10.55 3.23 7.22
CA GLY A 43 -10.04 4.51 6.77
C GLY A 43 -10.32 5.67 7.72
N ILE A 44 -9.91 6.87 7.30
CA ILE A 44 -10.03 8.11 8.07
C ILE A 44 -10.61 9.19 7.17
N TYR A 45 -11.66 9.87 7.63
CA TYR A 45 -12.13 11.10 7.02
C TYR A 45 -11.31 12.28 7.52
N ILE A 46 -11.02 13.20 6.61
CA ILE A 46 -10.26 14.43 6.84
C ILE A 46 -11.21 15.57 6.50
N GLU A 47 -11.68 16.29 7.52
CA GLU A 47 -12.67 17.36 7.36
C GLU A 47 -12.08 18.59 6.67
N ASP A 48 -10.82 18.93 6.99
CA ASP A 48 -10.11 20.11 6.51
C ASP A 48 -9.37 19.84 5.19
N GLY A 49 -10.00 19.12 4.27
CA GLY A 49 -9.38 18.77 3.00
C GLY A 49 -9.42 19.88 1.95
N SER A 50 -8.56 19.73 0.95
CA SER A 50 -8.48 20.58 -0.24
C SER A 50 -7.89 19.77 -1.39
N LEU A 51 -7.93 20.30 -2.60
CA LEU A 51 -7.33 19.63 -3.75
C LEU A 51 -5.79 19.54 -3.60
N LEU A 52 -5.16 20.56 -2.98
CA LEU A 52 -3.74 20.51 -2.63
C LEU A 52 -3.43 19.38 -1.65
N ARG A 53 -4.26 19.23 -0.60
CA ARG A 53 -4.11 18.15 0.39
C ARG A 53 -4.31 16.78 -0.23
N LEU A 54 -5.23 16.64 -1.18
CA LEU A 54 -5.39 15.41 -1.97
C LEU A 54 -4.11 15.06 -2.73
N TYR A 55 -3.48 16.02 -3.41
CA TYR A 55 -2.22 15.79 -4.12
C TYR A 55 -1.13 15.35 -3.15
N PHE A 56 -0.97 16.09 -2.05
CA PHE A 56 0.03 15.83 -1.03
C PHE A 56 -0.12 14.42 -0.45
N LEU A 57 -1.32 14.05 -0.01
CA LEU A 57 -1.57 12.73 0.58
C LEU A 57 -1.40 11.60 -0.41
N SER A 58 -1.85 11.79 -1.66
CA SER A 58 -1.65 10.80 -2.73
C SER A 58 -0.17 10.56 -3.04
N TYR A 59 0.67 11.56 -2.79
CA TYR A 59 2.11 11.51 -3.06
C TYR A 59 2.93 10.96 -1.89
N PHE A 60 2.58 11.35 -0.65
CA PHE A 60 3.37 11.07 0.55
C PHE A 60 2.84 9.96 1.45
N SER A 61 1.52 9.70 1.49
CA SER A 61 0.97 8.70 2.42
C SER A 61 1.48 7.29 2.08
N ARG A 62 2.04 6.63 3.08
CA ARG A 62 2.54 5.26 2.98
C ARG A 62 1.55 4.24 3.52
N LEU A 63 0.68 4.62 4.45
CA LEU A 63 -0.29 3.70 5.05
C LEU A 63 -1.65 3.70 4.35
N SER A 64 -1.96 4.75 3.60
CA SER A 64 -3.18 4.75 2.81
C SER A 64 -3.10 3.72 1.68
N ASN A 65 -4.25 3.12 1.39
CA ASN A 65 -4.52 2.29 0.22
C ASN A 65 -5.60 2.92 -0.72
N GLY A 66 -5.67 4.26 -0.75
CA GLY A 66 -6.52 5.05 -1.64
C GLY A 66 -6.96 6.37 -1.00
N MET A 67 -6.96 7.43 -1.81
CA MET A 67 -7.46 8.75 -1.44
C MET A 67 -8.71 9.08 -2.24
N PHE A 68 -9.75 9.51 -1.53
CA PHE A 68 -11.04 9.84 -2.12
C PHE A 68 -11.50 11.22 -1.70
N LEU A 69 -12.29 11.86 -2.57
CA LEU A 69 -12.99 13.11 -2.29
C LEU A 69 -14.46 12.79 -2.04
N GLU A 70 -15.03 13.19 -0.90
CA GLU A 70 -16.46 13.03 -0.61
C GLU A 70 -17.23 14.10 -1.38
N ALA A 71 -17.91 13.68 -2.44
CA ALA A 71 -18.74 14.56 -3.26
C ALA A 71 -20.04 14.93 -2.55
N GLY A 72 -20.57 14.02 -1.74
CA GLY A 72 -21.77 14.26 -0.95
C GLY A 72 -22.16 13.06 -0.09
N ARG A 73 -22.91 13.34 0.97
CA ARG A 73 -23.48 12.36 1.88
C ARG A 73 -24.93 12.73 2.18
N PHE A 74 -25.84 11.78 2.01
CA PHE A 74 -27.27 12.04 2.14
C PHE A 74 -28.06 10.79 2.55
N ARG A 75 -29.20 11.02 3.20
CA ARG A 75 -30.09 9.95 3.65
C ARG A 75 -30.93 9.43 2.49
N VAL A 76 -30.96 8.11 2.32
CA VAL A 76 -31.69 7.42 1.26
C VAL A 76 -33.17 7.31 1.64
N LYS A 77 -34.02 8.16 1.05
CA LYS A 77 -35.49 8.16 1.27
C LYS A 77 -36.22 7.50 0.10
N ASP A 78 -36.23 8.19 -1.04
CA ASP A 78 -36.91 7.78 -2.26
C ASP A 78 -36.05 8.12 -3.50
N LYS A 79 -36.48 7.59 -4.65
CA LYS A 79 -35.76 7.73 -5.92
C LYS A 79 -35.60 9.18 -6.37
N LEU A 80 -36.67 9.98 -6.27
CA LEU A 80 -36.68 11.35 -6.76
C LEU A 80 -35.73 12.19 -5.92
N SER A 81 -35.90 12.16 -4.59
CA SER A 81 -35.06 12.90 -3.65
C SER A 81 -33.58 12.53 -3.79
N PHE A 82 -33.24 11.25 -3.93
CA PHE A 82 -31.87 10.80 -4.13
C PHE A 82 -31.25 11.35 -5.43
N THR A 83 -32.02 11.33 -6.53
CA THR A 83 -31.53 11.78 -7.84
C THR A 83 -31.35 13.30 -7.86
N GLU A 84 -32.27 14.04 -7.26
CA GLU A 84 -32.17 15.50 -7.08
C GLU A 84 -30.95 15.87 -6.25
N GLN A 85 -30.73 15.20 -5.11
CA GLN A 85 -29.54 15.38 -4.26
C GLN A 85 -28.24 15.05 -4.99
N CYS A 86 -28.22 14.02 -5.84
CA CYS A 86 -27.07 13.74 -6.69
C CYS A 86 -26.85 14.87 -7.70
N SER A 87 -27.91 15.40 -8.31
CA SER A 87 -27.81 16.46 -9.34
C SER A 87 -27.36 17.82 -8.78
N SER A 88 -27.60 18.09 -7.50
CA SER A 88 -27.23 19.36 -6.87
C SER A 88 -25.75 19.46 -6.48
N LEU A 89 -25.00 18.35 -6.53
CA LEU A 89 -23.55 18.36 -6.26
C LEU A 89 -22.79 19.12 -7.35
N SER A 90 -21.67 19.74 -6.99
CA SER A 90 -20.82 20.52 -7.91
C SER A 90 -19.95 19.64 -8.81
N TRP A 91 -20.58 18.83 -9.67
CA TRP A 91 -19.88 17.90 -10.57
C TRP A 91 -18.94 18.60 -11.53
N ASN A 92 -19.25 19.84 -11.92
CA ASN A 92 -18.44 20.70 -12.78
C ASN A 92 -17.02 20.99 -12.21
N HIS A 93 -16.81 20.85 -10.90
CA HIS A 93 -15.48 21.00 -10.31
C HIS A 93 -14.60 19.75 -10.48
N ILE A 94 -15.20 18.61 -10.79
CA ILE A 94 -14.51 17.31 -10.76
C ILE A 94 -14.53 16.65 -12.14
N ILE A 95 -15.67 16.60 -12.78
CA ILE A 95 -15.87 15.97 -14.09
C ILE A 95 -15.86 17.09 -15.14
N CYS A 96 -15.14 16.91 -16.25
CA CYS A 96 -15.28 17.82 -17.39
C CYS A 96 -16.47 17.38 -18.26
N PRO A 97 -17.23 18.28 -18.91
CA PRO A 97 -18.32 17.89 -19.81
C PRO A 97 -17.90 16.95 -20.96
N THR A 98 -16.62 17.01 -21.36
CA THR A 98 -16.03 16.17 -22.41
C THR A 98 -15.42 14.86 -21.88
N SER A 99 -15.30 14.72 -20.55
CA SER A 99 -14.63 13.58 -19.92
C SER A 99 -15.51 12.33 -19.87
N THR A 100 -14.86 11.20 -19.57
CA THR A 100 -15.56 9.94 -19.32
C THR A 100 -15.60 9.61 -17.83
N PHE A 101 -16.69 9.00 -17.37
CA PHE A 101 -16.81 8.55 -15.99
C PHE A 101 -17.40 7.15 -15.86
N ARG A 102 -17.23 6.57 -14.68
CA ARG A 102 -17.88 5.32 -14.27
C ARG A 102 -18.37 5.43 -12.85
N VAL A 103 -19.55 4.86 -12.59
CA VAL A 103 -20.09 4.73 -11.23
C VAL A 103 -20.07 3.27 -10.80
N ASP A 104 -19.37 2.98 -9.72
CA ASP A 104 -19.41 1.70 -9.03
C ASP A 104 -20.18 1.88 -7.71
N SER A 105 -21.09 0.96 -7.40
CA SER A 105 -21.89 1.03 -6.16
C SER A 105 -21.65 -0.18 -5.28
N PHE A 106 -21.65 0.06 -3.97
CA PHE A 106 -21.46 -0.91 -2.91
C PHE A 106 -22.61 -0.77 -1.90
N VAL A 107 -23.68 -1.52 -2.14
CA VAL A 107 -24.87 -1.55 -1.29
C VAL A 107 -24.72 -2.68 -0.27
N LYS A 108 -24.56 -2.34 1.01
CA LYS A 108 -24.58 -3.31 2.11
C LYS A 108 -26.00 -3.57 2.60
N ASP A 109 -26.76 -2.50 2.75
CA ASP A 109 -28.12 -2.54 3.24
C ASP A 109 -29.13 -2.55 2.07
N ARG A 110 -29.76 -3.71 1.87
CA ARG A 110 -30.76 -3.91 0.79
C ARG A 110 -32.19 -3.57 1.23
N SER A 111 -32.38 -3.11 2.47
CA SER A 111 -33.71 -2.74 2.98
C SER A 111 -34.17 -1.38 2.47
N CYS A 112 -33.25 -0.54 1.98
CA CYS A 112 -33.59 0.71 1.31
C CYS A 112 -34.03 0.46 -0.16
N PHE A 113 -34.65 1.45 -0.79
CA PHE A 113 -35.13 1.30 -2.18
C PHE A 113 -33.99 1.02 -3.19
N ILE A 114 -32.74 1.37 -2.83
CA ILE A 114 -31.53 1.00 -3.57
C ILE A 114 -31.11 -0.41 -3.19
N HIS A 115 -31.76 -1.40 -3.79
CA HIS A 115 -31.60 -2.82 -3.45
C HIS A 115 -30.48 -3.54 -4.22
N SER A 116 -29.89 -2.89 -5.24
CA SER A 116 -28.81 -3.48 -6.05
C SER A 116 -27.73 -2.47 -6.45
N ASN A 117 -26.50 -2.96 -6.57
CA ASN A 117 -25.36 -2.13 -6.99
C ASN A 117 -25.58 -1.49 -8.37
N ARG A 118 -26.11 -2.26 -9.33
CA ARG A 118 -26.38 -1.75 -10.68
C ARG A 118 -27.40 -0.61 -10.64
N TYR A 119 -28.46 -0.77 -9.86
CA TYR A 119 -29.49 0.26 -9.73
C TYR A 119 -28.95 1.52 -9.06
N GLY A 120 -28.16 1.39 -7.98
CA GLY A 120 -27.47 2.53 -7.36
C GLY A 120 -26.57 3.29 -8.36
N SER A 121 -25.79 2.57 -9.15
CA SER A 121 -24.91 3.18 -10.16
C SER A 121 -25.70 3.93 -11.23
N GLN A 122 -26.86 3.41 -11.62
CA GLN A 122 -27.73 4.05 -12.60
C GLN A 122 -28.32 5.36 -12.08
N LEU A 123 -28.76 5.40 -10.81
CA LEU A 123 -29.33 6.61 -10.20
C LEU A 123 -28.31 7.74 -10.11
N VAL A 124 -27.09 7.44 -9.69
CA VAL A 124 -26.00 8.44 -9.61
C VAL A 124 -25.64 8.94 -11.00
N LYS A 125 -25.57 8.05 -12.00
CA LYS A 125 -25.36 8.43 -13.41
C LYS A 125 -26.46 9.36 -13.90
N ASP A 126 -27.72 9.05 -13.62
CA ASP A 126 -28.86 9.90 -14.01
C ASP A 126 -28.79 11.28 -13.32
N GLY A 127 -28.40 11.34 -12.03
CA GLY A 127 -28.17 12.59 -11.30
C GLY A 127 -27.03 13.44 -11.88
N ILE A 128 -25.90 12.81 -12.26
CA ILE A 128 -24.79 13.50 -12.94
C ILE A 128 -25.26 14.08 -14.28
N ILE A 129 -25.97 13.29 -15.09
CA ILE A 129 -26.50 13.77 -16.38
C ILE A 129 -27.50 14.92 -16.17
N GLN A 130 -28.35 14.83 -15.15
CA GLN A 130 -29.30 15.88 -14.80
C GLN A 130 -28.60 17.19 -14.42
N HIS A 131 -27.49 17.12 -13.67
CA HIS A 131 -26.66 18.29 -13.36
C HIS A 131 -26.21 19.02 -14.63
N TYR A 132 -25.59 18.33 -15.58
CA TYR A 132 -25.08 18.94 -16.82
C TYR A 132 -26.19 19.45 -17.73
N ARG A 133 -27.33 18.75 -17.80
CA ARG A 133 -28.52 19.26 -18.51
C ARG A 133 -29.04 20.57 -17.90
N GLY A 134 -28.95 20.71 -16.58
CA GLY A 134 -29.33 21.93 -15.87
C GLY A 134 -28.42 23.13 -16.17
N LEU A 135 -27.16 22.91 -16.53
CA LEU A 135 -26.20 23.96 -16.89
C LEU A 135 -26.43 24.56 -18.29
N GLN A 136 -27.42 24.07 -19.04
CA GLN A 136 -27.73 24.50 -20.42
C GLN A 136 -26.52 24.37 -21.37
N THR A 137 -25.67 23.36 -21.15
CA THR A 137 -24.54 23.05 -22.03
C THR A 137 -24.92 21.92 -22.98
N ASP A 138 -24.50 22.02 -24.26
CA ASP A 138 -24.69 20.92 -25.23
C ASP A 138 -23.78 19.70 -24.95
N LEU A 139 -22.80 19.87 -24.06
CA LEU A 139 -21.83 18.84 -23.69
C LEU A 139 -22.25 18.15 -22.40
N THR A 140 -22.23 16.82 -22.40
CA THR A 140 -22.46 16.00 -21.21
C THR A 140 -21.41 14.90 -21.12
N PRO A 141 -20.88 14.62 -19.92
CA PRO A 141 -19.88 13.58 -19.76
C PRO A 141 -20.47 12.22 -20.12
N THR A 142 -19.62 11.34 -20.65
CA THR A 142 -20.05 10.03 -21.17
C THR A 142 -19.61 8.89 -20.25
N VAL A 143 -20.34 7.78 -20.26
CA VAL A 143 -20.02 6.61 -19.42
C VAL A 143 -19.04 5.69 -20.15
N SER A 144 -17.90 5.39 -19.52
CA SER A 144 -16.91 4.42 -20.04
C SER A 144 -16.69 3.32 -19.01
N LEU A 145 -16.95 2.05 -19.38
CA LEU A 145 -16.75 0.92 -18.46
C LEU A 145 -15.30 0.42 -18.41
N LYS A 146 -14.55 0.61 -19.51
CA LYS A 146 -13.22 0.02 -19.71
C LYS A 146 -12.09 0.93 -19.22
N ASP A 147 -12.10 2.18 -19.65
CA ASP A 147 -11.10 3.18 -19.27
C ASP A 147 -11.81 4.50 -18.95
N PRO A 148 -12.43 4.61 -17.76
CA PRO A 148 -13.01 5.87 -17.30
C PRO A 148 -11.91 6.81 -16.79
N GLU A 149 -12.01 8.09 -17.15
CA GLU A 149 -11.13 9.12 -16.59
C GLU A 149 -11.47 9.40 -15.12
N ILE A 150 -12.75 9.40 -14.77
CA ILE A 150 -13.24 9.63 -13.41
C ILE A 150 -14.00 8.41 -12.88
N LYS A 151 -13.65 7.94 -11.67
CA LYS A 151 -14.37 6.86 -10.99
C LYS A 151 -15.11 7.41 -9.78
N VAL A 152 -16.42 7.20 -9.77
CA VAL A 152 -17.32 7.57 -8.67
C VAL A 152 -17.75 6.29 -7.95
N GLN A 153 -17.69 6.29 -6.63
CA GLN A 153 -18.04 5.18 -5.77
C GLN A 153 -19.22 5.58 -4.88
N LEU A 154 -20.34 4.88 -5.03
CA LEU A 154 -21.49 5.00 -4.14
C LEU A 154 -21.41 3.93 -3.07
N HIS A 155 -21.38 4.34 -1.80
CA HIS A 155 -21.52 3.44 -0.66
C HIS A 155 -22.87 3.66 -0.01
N VAL A 156 -23.67 2.59 0.12
CA VAL A 156 -24.97 2.64 0.82
C VAL A 156 -24.92 1.70 2.01
N ASP A 157 -25.08 2.27 3.20
CA ASP A 157 -25.07 1.53 4.47
C ASP A 157 -26.02 2.19 5.46
N ARG A 158 -26.86 1.38 6.13
CA ARG A 158 -27.82 1.83 7.16
C ARG A 158 -28.68 3.04 6.74
N GLY A 159 -29.17 3.03 5.51
CA GLY A 159 -30.00 4.12 4.95
C GLY A 159 -29.26 5.43 4.65
N GLU A 160 -27.93 5.45 4.73
CA GLU A 160 -27.10 6.59 4.31
C GLU A 160 -26.33 6.24 3.03
N ALA A 161 -26.30 7.19 2.09
CA ALA A 161 -25.51 7.13 0.88
C ALA A 161 -24.33 8.10 0.97
N THR A 162 -23.13 7.61 0.68
CA THR A 162 -21.91 8.42 0.56
C THR A 162 -21.36 8.27 -0.85
N LEU A 163 -21.15 9.38 -1.54
CA LEU A 163 -20.51 9.45 -2.85
C LEU A 163 -19.05 9.86 -2.70
N LEU A 164 -18.15 8.98 -3.11
CA LEU A 164 -16.71 9.17 -3.08
C LEU A 164 -16.16 9.22 -4.51
N ILE A 165 -15.20 10.09 -4.77
CA ILE A 165 -14.51 10.19 -6.07
C ILE A 165 -13.08 9.73 -5.87
N ASP A 166 -12.64 8.78 -6.69
CA ASP A 166 -11.28 8.25 -6.63
C ASP A 166 -10.27 9.31 -7.10
N GLY A 167 -9.44 9.79 -6.18
CA GLY A 167 -8.41 10.78 -6.48
C GLY A 167 -7.12 10.17 -7.02
N VAL A 168 -6.90 8.86 -6.83
CA VAL A 168 -5.63 8.20 -7.19
C VAL A 168 -5.78 7.37 -8.45
N GLY A 169 -6.86 6.59 -8.57
CA GLY A 169 -7.17 5.74 -9.72
C GLY A 169 -6.72 4.28 -9.57
N TYR A 170 -5.85 3.98 -8.61
CA TYR A 170 -5.32 2.66 -8.28
C TYR A 170 -5.04 2.55 -6.77
N PRO A 171 -4.88 1.33 -6.22
CA PRO A 171 -4.48 1.15 -4.83
C PRO A 171 -3.07 1.73 -4.59
N THR A 172 -2.92 2.68 -3.67
CA THR A 172 -1.62 3.33 -3.37
C THR A 172 -0.58 2.36 -2.81
N SER A 173 -0.99 1.17 -2.33
CA SER A 173 -0.07 0.09 -1.96
C SER A 173 0.64 -0.55 -3.16
N ALA A 174 0.23 -0.27 -4.40
CA ALA A 174 0.90 -0.79 -5.59
C ALA A 174 2.34 -0.27 -5.71
N ARG A 175 2.60 0.97 -5.26
CA ARG A 175 3.89 1.69 -5.26
C ARG A 175 4.62 1.85 -6.60
N HIS A 176 4.30 1.02 -7.59
CA HIS A 176 4.88 0.96 -8.93
C HIS A 176 6.37 0.57 -9.02
N TYR A 177 7.02 0.19 -7.90
CA TYR A 177 8.37 -0.37 -7.96
C TYR A 177 8.41 -1.89 -8.22
N ARG A 178 7.36 -2.64 -7.86
CA ARG A 178 7.41 -4.12 -7.88
C ARG A 178 7.69 -4.69 -9.26
N TYR A 179 8.75 -5.47 -9.37
CA TYR A 179 8.98 -6.42 -10.45
C TYR A 179 8.35 -7.77 -10.08
N LYS A 180 7.71 -8.44 -11.05
CA LYS A 180 6.95 -9.69 -10.84
C LYS A 180 5.89 -9.60 -9.71
N PRO A 181 4.93 -8.66 -9.78
CA PRO A 181 3.91 -8.45 -8.74
C PRO A 181 3.00 -9.66 -8.48
N GLU A 182 2.98 -10.64 -9.38
CA GLU A 182 2.30 -11.93 -9.22
C GLU A 182 2.91 -12.82 -8.13
N ILE A 183 4.20 -12.63 -7.80
CA ILE A 183 4.84 -13.33 -6.69
C ILE A 183 4.36 -12.69 -5.40
N SER A 184 3.63 -13.46 -4.59
CA SER A 184 3.05 -12.94 -3.37
C SER A 184 4.11 -12.60 -2.31
N ASP A 185 3.96 -11.43 -1.70
CA ASP A 185 4.77 -10.93 -0.60
C ASP A 185 3.88 -10.16 0.40
N ILE A 186 4.45 -9.65 1.49
CA ILE A 186 3.77 -8.74 2.43
C ILE A 186 3.25 -7.49 1.70
N ASP A 187 2.09 -6.93 2.10
CA ASP A 187 1.63 -5.66 1.52
C ASP A 187 2.53 -4.49 1.97
N PRO A 188 2.91 -3.55 1.09
CA PRO A 188 3.81 -2.46 1.48
C PRO A 188 3.27 -1.55 2.58
N THR A 189 1.94 -1.36 2.69
CA THR A 189 1.34 -0.57 3.77
C THR A 189 1.48 -1.28 5.13
N ILE A 190 1.41 -2.62 5.13
CA ILE A 190 1.67 -3.43 6.33
C ILE A 190 3.16 -3.37 6.69
N ALA A 191 4.05 -3.51 5.71
CA ALA A 191 5.49 -3.40 5.94
C ALA A 191 5.85 -2.07 6.63
N VAL A 192 5.34 -0.95 6.14
CA VAL A 192 5.54 0.38 6.75
C VAL A 192 5.00 0.46 8.18
N ALA A 193 3.83 -0.11 8.44
CA ALA A 193 3.30 -0.16 9.81
C ALA A 193 4.22 -0.94 10.77
N LEU A 194 4.80 -2.06 10.31
CA LEU A 194 5.72 -2.87 11.08
C LEU A 194 7.09 -2.19 11.29
N ILE A 195 7.60 -1.49 10.26
CA ILE A 195 8.83 -0.68 10.36
C ILE A 195 8.69 0.37 11.47
N ASN A 196 7.54 1.05 11.53
CA ASN A 196 7.24 2.01 12.58
C ASN A 196 7.10 1.36 13.95
N ASP A 197 6.41 0.22 14.05
CA ASP A 197 6.25 -0.48 15.33
C ASP A 197 7.59 -0.97 15.91
N MET A 198 8.52 -1.37 15.04
CA MET A 198 9.89 -1.73 15.43
C MET A 198 10.73 -0.52 15.85
N GLY A 199 10.32 0.69 15.47
CA GLY A 199 11.10 1.91 15.64
C GLY A 199 12.34 1.93 14.74
N ILE A 200 12.29 1.27 13.58
CA ILE A 200 13.33 1.38 12.54
C ILE A 200 13.26 2.78 11.90
N ALA A 201 12.05 3.25 11.64
CA ALA A 201 11.77 4.62 11.19
C ALA A 201 10.43 5.09 11.77
N SER A 202 10.32 6.38 12.11
CA SER A 202 9.07 7.01 12.55
C SER A 202 8.33 7.63 11.38
N TYR A 203 7.00 7.78 11.46
CA TYR A 203 6.25 8.55 10.47
C TYR A 203 6.78 9.99 10.32
N GLN A 204 7.27 10.63 11.39
CA GLN A 204 7.83 11.99 11.31
C GLN A 204 9.13 12.10 10.48
N SER A 205 9.77 10.99 10.14
CA SER A 205 11.12 10.96 9.55
C SER A 205 11.19 11.51 8.12
N HIS A 206 10.05 11.61 7.41
CA HIS A 206 10.01 12.10 6.04
C HIS A 206 10.16 13.63 5.90
N GLY A 207 10.00 14.40 6.97
CA GLY A 207 10.10 15.88 6.96
C GLY A 207 9.02 16.62 6.16
N SER A 208 8.19 15.91 5.39
CA SER A 208 7.05 16.51 4.69
C SER A 208 5.97 17.05 5.63
N CYS A 209 5.47 18.25 5.32
CA CYS A 209 4.44 18.95 6.06
C CYS A 209 3.46 19.60 5.07
N VAL A 210 2.16 19.33 5.26
CA VAL A 210 1.11 19.80 4.37
C VAL A 210 1.03 21.33 4.32
N HIS A 211 1.22 21.99 5.47
CA HIS A 211 1.19 23.45 5.58
C HIS A 211 2.34 24.14 4.84
N HIS A 212 3.51 23.49 4.79
CA HIS A 212 4.65 24.02 4.02
C HIS A 212 4.33 23.98 2.53
N TYR A 213 3.84 22.84 2.03
CA TYR A 213 3.41 22.73 0.63
C TYR A 213 2.30 23.74 0.28
N GLU A 214 1.31 23.94 1.15
CA GLU A 214 0.27 24.95 0.94
C GLU A 214 0.82 26.38 0.90
N ARG A 215 1.82 26.70 1.73
CA ARG A 215 2.51 28.00 1.71
C ARG A 215 3.27 28.22 0.40
N LEU A 216 4.03 27.22 -0.06
CA LEU A 216 4.74 27.25 -1.35
C LEU A 216 3.79 27.51 -2.54
N CYS A 217 2.54 27.04 -2.46
CA CYS A 217 1.53 27.31 -3.46
C CYS A 217 0.92 28.72 -3.35
N ARG A 218 0.79 29.27 -2.14
CA ARG A 218 0.22 30.60 -1.89
C ARG A 218 1.17 31.75 -2.25
N ASP A 219 2.44 31.67 -1.83
CA ASP A 219 3.37 32.80 -1.95
C ASP A 219 3.64 33.19 -3.42
N CYS A 220 3.63 32.21 -4.32
CA CYS A 220 3.79 32.48 -5.76
C CYS A 220 2.57 33.14 -6.43
N ILE A 221 1.38 33.06 -5.86
CA ILE A 221 0.21 33.81 -6.36
C ILE A 221 0.43 35.30 -6.09
N LEU A 222 0.99 35.64 -4.92
CA LEU A 222 1.32 37.01 -4.54
C LEU A 222 2.43 37.58 -5.43
N ASP A 223 3.47 36.80 -5.74
CA ASP A 223 4.54 37.23 -6.65
C ASP A 223 4.04 37.54 -8.08
N ARG A 224 3.14 36.70 -8.62
CA ARG A 224 2.53 36.97 -9.94
C ARG A 224 1.65 38.23 -9.92
N SER A 225 0.99 38.51 -8.79
CA SER A 225 0.21 39.74 -8.59
C SER A 225 1.08 41.00 -8.52
N VAL A 226 2.27 40.92 -7.92
CA VAL A 226 3.18 42.07 -7.76
C VAL A 226 3.91 42.36 -9.08
N ASN A 227 4.37 41.34 -9.80
CA ASN A 227 5.06 41.53 -11.08
C ASN A 227 4.14 41.99 -12.22
N ASN A 228 2.86 41.64 -12.20
CA ASN A 228 1.88 42.18 -13.16
C ASN A 228 1.50 43.65 -12.91
N GLY A 229 1.96 44.26 -11.81
CA GLY A 229 1.75 45.67 -11.52
C GLY A 229 2.66 46.64 -12.29
N ASN A 230 3.71 46.15 -12.96
CA ASN A 230 4.76 47.00 -13.56
C ASN A 230 5.05 46.75 -15.06
N THR A 231 4.19 46.05 -15.79
CA THR A 231 4.37 45.88 -17.25
C THR A 231 3.07 46.10 -18.00
N THR A 232 2.93 47.30 -18.57
CA THR A 232 2.04 47.61 -19.68
C THR A 232 2.55 46.92 -20.96
N SER A 233 2.20 45.65 -21.13
CA SER A 233 2.13 45.02 -22.46
C SER A 233 1.21 43.80 -22.36
N SER A 234 -0.07 44.04 -22.65
CA SER A 234 -1.12 43.03 -22.72
C SER A 234 -0.82 42.02 -23.82
N GLN A 235 -0.30 40.85 -23.45
CA GLN A 235 -0.60 39.62 -24.19
C GLN A 235 -1.66 38.87 -23.39
N ASN A 236 -2.91 39.06 -23.79
CA ASN A 236 -4.05 38.27 -23.33
C ASN A 236 -3.82 36.82 -23.75
N ILE A 237 -3.31 35.99 -22.83
CA ILE A 237 -3.45 34.54 -22.94
C ILE A 237 -4.91 34.25 -22.59
N ASN A 238 -5.76 34.17 -23.62
CA ASN A 238 -7.11 33.65 -23.51
C ASN A 238 -7.02 32.19 -23.01
N ILE A 239 -7.21 31.99 -21.71
CA ILE A 239 -7.46 30.66 -21.13
C ILE A 239 -8.95 30.39 -21.33
N ALA A 240 -9.31 29.99 -22.55
CA ALA A 240 -10.61 29.43 -22.85
C ALA A 240 -10.45 27.91 -23.05
N ASN A 241 -11.06 27.14 -22.14
CA ASN A 241 -11.64 25.81 -22.34
C ASN A 241 -10.98 24.86 -23.35
N GLU A 242 -9.72 24.48 -23.14
CA GLU A 242 -9.17 23.25 -23.73
C GLU A 242 -8.49 22.41 -22.66
N CYS A 243 -8.87 21.13 -22.61
CA CYS A 243 -8.29 20.13 -21.71
C CYS A 243 -6.78 20.01 -21.98
N PRO A 244 -5.94 19.86 -20.95
CA PRO A 244 -4.49 19.90 -21.14
C PRO A 244 -4.00 18.59 -21.77
N GLU A 245 -3.71 18.60 -23.08
CA GLU A 245 -2.80 17.65 -23.70
C GLU A 245 -1.34 18.16 -23.60
N ASP A 246 -0.47 17.28 -23.12
CA ASP A 246 0.99 17.23 -23.21
C ASP A 246 1.77 18.56 -23.37
N ASN A 247 1.90 19.30 -22.26
CA ASN A 247 2.75 20.50 -22.19
C ASN A 247 4.10 20.22 -21.48
N LYS A 248 4.92 19.31 -22.05
CA LYS A 248 6.23 18.91 -21.49
C LYS A 248 7.30 20.01 -21.50
N THR A 249 7.15 21.04 -22.34
CA THR A 249 8.09 22.18 -22.45
C THR A 249 7.88 23.23 -21.36
N ASN A 250 6.64 23.37 -20.87
CA ASN A 250 6.31 24.33 -19.82
C ASN A 250 6.75 23.84 -18.43
N SER A 251 6.66 22.53 -18.19
CA SER A 251 7.06 21.91 -16.92
C SER A 251 8.55 22.09 -16.63
N ALA A 252 9.45 21.90 -17.59
CA ALA A 252 10.90 22.11 -17.39
C ALA A 252 11.25 23.57 -17.03
N SER A 253 10.54 24.53 -17.63
CA SER A 253 10.74 25.97 -17.39
C SER A 253 10.21 26.37 -16.00
N ILE A 254 9.06 25.84 -15.60
CA ILE A 254 8.48 26.02 -14.27
C ILE A 254 9.37 25.37 -13.19
N LEU A 255 9.88 24.17 -13.45
CA LEU A 255 10.80 23.46 -12.54
C LEU A 255 12.08 24.27 -12.32
N LYS A 256 12.70 24.81 -13.38
CA LYS A 256 13.87 25.69 -13.28
C LYS A 256 13.59 26.98 -12.51
N TYR A 257 12.43 27.60 -12.74
CA TYR A 257 12.02 28.81 -12.03
C TYR A 257 11.79 28.55 -10.52
N ILE A 258 11.12 27.45 -10.18
CA ILE A 258 10.88 27.06 -8.78
C ILE A 258 12.20 26.74 -8.07
N GLN A 259 13.11 25.98 -8.71
CA GLN A 259 14.43 25.67 -8.16
C GLN A 259 15.26 26.94 -7.90
N HIS A 260 15.21 27.93 -8.79
CA HIS A 260 15.89 29.22 -8.59
C HIS A 260 15.28 30.03 -7.43
N LYS A 261 13.94 30.10 -7.34
CA LYS A 261 13.23 30.81 -6.26
C LYS A 261 13.47 30.19 -4.89
N GLU A 262 13.52 28.86 -4.80
CA GLU A 262 13.84 28.16 -3.56
C GLU A 262 15.30 28.36 -3.15
N ALA A 263 16.24 28.40 -4.10
CA ALA A 263 17.63 28.75 -3.82
C ALA A 263 17.75 30.16 -3.20
N ASP A 264 16.93 31.13 -3.64
CA ASP A 264 16.89 32.48 -3.06
C ASP A 264 16.15 32.55 -1.71
N SER A 265 15.11 31.74 -1.48
CA SER A 265 14.36 31.74 -0.21
C SER A 265 15.08 30.99 0.93
N THR A 266 16.11 30.19 0.62
CA THR A 266 16.92 29.46 1.62
C THR A 266 17.70 30.35 2.60
N LYS A 267 17.67 31.69 2.44
CA LYS A 267 18.29 32.63 3.39
C LYS A 267 17.44 32.98 4.61
N HIS A 268 16.11 32.77 4.61
CA HIS A 268 15.24 33.23 5.72
C HIS A 268 14.34 32.17 6.38
N ASP A 269 14.25 30.95 5.86
CA ASP A 269 13.53 29.84 6.51
C ASP A 269 14.38 28.55 6.44
N ARG A 270 15.58 28.55 7.05
CA ARG A 270 16.24 27.29 7.41
C ARG A 270 15.45 26.68 8.56
N ILE A 271 14.32 26.05 8.23
CA ILE A 271 13.69 25.08 9.11
C ILE A 271 14.75 24.03 9.34
N ASP A 272 15.21 23.87 10.59
CA ASP A 272 16.04 22.74 10.99
C ASP A 272 15.36 21.49 10.44
N GLN A 273 15.92 20.91 9.37
CA GLN A 273 15.40 19.64 8.86
C GLN A 273 15.37 18.71 10.06
N PRO A 274 14.25 18.02 10.34
CA PRO A 274 14.20 17.11 11.47
C PRO A 274 15.42 16.20 11.35
N LYS A 275 16.31 16.24 12.35
CA LYS A 275 17.46 15.37 12.44
C LYS A 275 16.90 13.96 12.48
N TYR A 276 16.89 13.30 11.33
CA TYR A 276 16.69 11.88 11.28
C TYR A 276 18.05 11.28 11.53
N ASP A 277 18.18 10.62 12.67
CA ASP A 277 19.28 9.69 12.84
C ASP A 277 18.93 8.45 12.01
N PRO A 278 19.85 7.95 11.16
CA PRO A 278 19.67 6.67 10.47
C PRO A 278 19.26 5.59 11.50
N PRO A 279 18.61 4.49 11.07
CA PRO A 279 18.23 3.46 12.03
C PRO A 279 19.46 3.09 12.86
N PRO A 280 19.33 2.90 14.18
CA PRO A 280 20.46 2.88 15.12
C PRO A 280 21.33 1.61 15.03
N GLY A 281 21.27 0.91 13.90
CA GLY A 281 21.99 -0.30 13.54
C GLY A 281 21.34 -0.98 12.34
N MET A 282 21.99 -2.05 11.88
CA MET A 282 21.56 -2.83 10.72
C MET A 282 20.21 -3.52 10.94
N VAL A 283 19.44 -3.61 9.86
CA VAL A 283 18.20 -4.36 9.73
C VAL A 283 18.49 -5.62 8.93
N VAL A 284 18.32 -6.78 9.56
CA VAL A 284 18.54 -8.08 8.93
C VAL A 284 17.20 -8.80 8.81
N GLU A 285 16.78 -9.04 7.57
CA GLU A 285 15.55 -9.74 7.23
C GLU A 285 15.80 -11.18 6.76
N LEU A 286 15.27 -12.15 7.50
CA LEU A 286 15.21 -13.55 7.12
C LEU A 286 13.92 -13.84 6.36
N PHE A 287 14.04 -14.65 5.31
CA PHE A 287 12.91 -15.00 4.43
C PHE A 287 12.34 -13.74 3.75
N ALA A 288 13.26 -12.91 3.25
CA ALA A 288 12.94 -11.56 2.75
C ALA A 288 11.94 -11.56 1.59
N GLY A 289 11.70 -12.70 0.94
CA GLY A 289 10.76 -12.79 -0.15
C GLY A 289 11.21 -11.90 -1.30
N CYS A 290 10.28 -11.09 -1.83
CA CYS A 290 10.60 -10.12 -2.88
C CYS A 290 11.22 -8.83 -2.31
N GLY A 291 11.58 -8.79 -1.02
CA GLY A 291 12.26 -7.68 -0.37
C GLY A 291 11.37 -6.47 -0.08
N THR A 292 10.04 -6.62 -0.06
CA THR A 292 9.12 -5.49 0.16
C THR A 292 9.44 -4.72 1.45
N PHE A 293 9.76 -5.41 2.54
CA PHE A 293 10.07 -4.77 3.81
C PHE A 293 11.38 -3.96 3.75
N LEU A 294 12.44 -4.53 3.16
CA LEU A 294 13.73 -3.85 2.96
C LEU A 294 13.58 -2.61 2.08
N ILE A 295 12.86 -2.74 0.95
CA ILE A 295 12.65 -1.63 0.01
C ILE A 295 11.87 -0.49 0.67
N GLU A 296 10.78 -0.77 1.39
CA GLU A 296 10.03 0.27 2.11
C GLU A 296 10.86 0.90 3.23
N SER A 297 11.71 0.12 3.91
CA SER A 297 12.64 0.63 4.94
C SER A 297 13.66 1.59 4.34
N ALA A 298 14.28 1.22 3.22
CA ALA A 298 15.25 2.04 2.51
C ALA A 298 14.61 3.31 1.92
N MET A 299 13.42 3.20 1.31
CA MET A 299 12.68 4.37 0.81
C MET A 299 12.28 5.34 1.91
N LEU A 300 11.95 4.84 3.10
CA LEU A 300 11.67 5.67 4.28
C LEU A 300 12.93 6.42 4.75
N ALA A 301 14.04 5.69 4.92
CA ALA A 301 15.31 6.27 5.38
C ALA A 301 15.87 7.30 4.38
N ALA A 302 15.78 7.01 3.08
CA ALA A 302 16.19 7.93 2.01
C ALA A 302 15.18 9.05 1.71
N ARG A 303 14.06 9.12 2.46
CA ARG A 303 12.96 10.10 2.30
C ARG A 303 12.36 10.13 0.89
N ILE A 304 12.32 8.99 0.21
CA ILE A 304 11.73 8.85 -1.13
C ILE A 304 10.21 8.69 -0.98
N ALA A 305 9.45 9.71 -1.40
CA ALA A 305 7.99 9.66 -1.38
C ALA A 305 7.44 8.51 -2.25
N PRO A 306 6.52 7.67 -1.75
CA PRO A 306 6.03 6.50 -2.50
C PRO A 306 5.32 6.88 -3.80
N GLY A 307 4.62 8.01 -3.82
CA GLY A 307 3.94 8.51 -5.01
C GLY A 307 4.86 9.01 -6.11
N SER A 308 6.16 9.24 -5.83
CA SER A 308 7.13 9.70 -6.83
C SER A 308 7.39 8.68 -7.94
N LEU A 309 7.10 7.40 -7.68
CA LEU A 309 7.23 6.30 -8.62
C LEU A 309 5.95 6.08 -9.44
N SER A 310 4.87 6.79 -9.11
CA SER A 310 3.60 6.63 -9.80
C SER A 310 3.59 7.37 -11.13
N PRO A 311 3.12 6.73 -12.22
CA PRO A 311 3.18 7.33 -13.55
C PRO A 311 2.15 8.46 -13.77
N ARG A 312 0.98 8.34 -13.12
CA ARG A 312 -0.13 9.31 -13.20
C ARG A 312 -1.06 9.12 -12.01
N PHE A 313 -1.84 10.13 -11.67
CA PHE A 313 -2.92 10.06 -10.68
C PHE A 313 -4.27 10.46 -11.31
N ALA A 314 -5.38 9.93 -10.80
CA ALA A 314 -6.71 10.24 -11.31
C ALA A 314 -7.10 11.72 -11.15
N PHE A 315 -6.66 12.38 -10.06
CA PHE A 315 -6.92 13.81 -9.85
C PHE A 315 -6.38 14.71 -10.96
N GLN A 316 -5.44 14.24 -11.79
CA GLN A 316 -4.92 15.00 -12.94
C GLN A 316 -5.95 15.15 -14.06
N ARG A 317 -7.05 14.38 -14.02
CA ARG A 317 -8.19 14.48 -14.94
C ARG A 317 -9.33 15.32 -14.37
N PHE A 318 -9.19 15.84 -13.15
CA PHE A 318 -10.25 16.66 -12.54
C PHE A 318 -10.36 18.00 -13.26
N ALA A 319 -11.58 18.53 -13.39
CA ALA A 319 -11.81 19.84 -14.02
C ALA A 319 -11.08 20.99 -13.30
N THR A 320 -10.84 20.85 -12.00
CA THR A 320 -10.11 21.81 -11.15
C THR A 320 -8.62 21.50 -11.00
N TYR A 321 -8.08 20.53 -11.75
CA TYR A 321 -6.68 20.12 -11.65
C TYR A 321 -5.72 21.30 -11.85
N SER A 322 -4.74 21.42 -10.95
CA SER A 322 -3.68 22.40 -11.05
C SER A 322 -2.35 21.73 -11.38
N HIS A 323 -1.91 21.89 -12.63
CA HIS A 323 -0.61 21.41 -13.08
C HIS A 323 0.52 22.09 -12.29
N ASP A 324 0.47 23.42 -12.15
CA ASP A 324 1.47 24.21 -11.42
C ASP A 324 1.61 23.74 -9.96
N ALA A 325 0.51 23.50 -9.25
CA ALA A 325 0.56 23.04 -7.86
C ALA A 325 1.14 21.63 -7.75
N PHE A 326 0.75 20.73 -8.65
CA PHE A 326 1.29 19.37 -8.64
C PHE A 326 2.80 19.34 -8.98
N CYS A 327 3.26 20.14 -9.94
CA CYS A 327 4.70 20.27 -10.22
C CYS A 327 5.47 20.80 -9.00
N ARG A 328 4.91 21.78 -8.27
CA ARG A 328 5.50 22.26 -7.00
C ARG A 328 5.61 21.15 -5.98
N LEU A 329 4.59 20.30 -5.85
CA LEU A 329 4.63 19.14 -4.94
C LEU A 329 5.77 18.18 -5.31
N GLN A 330 5.99 17.95 -6.60
CA GLN A 330 7.08 17.10 -7.10
C GLN A 330 8.47 17.68 -6.78
N VAL A 331 8.65 19.01 -6.93
CA VAL A 331 9.89 19.69 -6.53
C VAL A 331 10.08 19.63 -5.02
N TYR A 332 9.06 20.00 -4.27
CA TYR A 332 9.05 19.93 -2.81
C TYR A 332 9.47 18.55 -2.31
N ALA A 333 8.88 17.48 -2.87
CA ALA A 333 9.23 16.12 -2.50
C ALA A 333 10.65 15.72 -2.92
N SER A 334 11.14 16.22 -4.06
CA SER A 334 12.50 15.95 -4.52
C SER A 334 13.54 16.58 -3.60
N ASN A 335 13.27 17.79 -3.09
CA ASN A 335 14.15 18.50 -2.15
C ASN A 335 14.20 17.86 -0.75
N LEU A 336 13.20 17.03 -0.41
CA LEU A 336 13.19 16.29 0.86
C LEU A 336 14.02 15.00 0.82
N LYS A 337 14.32 14.47 -0.38
CA LYS A 337 15.12 13.26 -0.53
C LYS A 337 16.50 13.46 0.08
N VAL A 338 17.03 12.41 0.68
CA VAL A 338 18.43 12.43 1.13
C VAL A 338 19.34 12.49 -0.10
N PRO A 339 20.25 13.47 -0.22
CA PRO A 339 21.20 13.53 -1.33
C PRO A 339 22.16 12.33 -1.30
N VAL A 340 22.36 11.69 -2.46
CA VAL A 340 23.16 10.45 -2.59
C VAL A 340 24.63 10.65 -2.17
N ASP A 341 25.17 11.85 -2.35
CA ASP A 341 26.53 12.23 -2.00
C ASP A 341 26.73 12.57 -0.51
N SER A 342 25.64 12.72 0.25
CA SER A 342 25.68 13.07 1.67
C SER A 342 26.20 11.93 2.55
N ASP A 343 26.83 12.28 3.66
CA ASP A 343 27.28 11.30 4.66
C ASP A 343 26.11 10.49 5.24
N HIS A 344 24.93 11.12 5.33
CA HIS A 344 23.71 10.44 5.75
C HIS A 344 23.32 9.31 4.79
N TYR A 345 23.39 9.54 3.48
CA TYR A 345 23.06 8.51 2.49
C TYR A 345 24.07 7.36 2.50
N LYS A 346 25.37 7.68 2.56
CA LYS A 346 26.44 6.67 2.65
C LYS A 346 26.30 5.78 3.89
N ALA A 347 25.82 6.34 5.00
CA ALA A 347 25.54 5.55 6.21
C ALA A 347 24.42 4.50 6.00
N LEU A 348 23.55 4.67 5.00
CA LEU A 348 22.45 3.76 4.70
C LEU A 348 22.84 2.55 3.81
N GLU A 349 23.92 2.63 3.02
CA GLU A 349 24.31 1.63 2.00
C GLU A 349 24.48 0.19 2.56
N ARG A 350 24.75 0.06 3.87
CA ARG A 350 24.95 -1.23 4.54
C ARG A 350 23.90 -1.55 5.58
N THR A 351 22.82 -0.78 5.63
CA THR A 351 21.83 -0.87 6.71
C THR A 351 20.81 -2.00 6.46
N PHE A 352 20.36 -2.20 5.23
CA PHE A 352 19.23 -3.08 4.93
C PHE A 352 19.71 -4.37 4.26
N VAL A 353 19.71 -5.47 5.01
CA VAL A 353 20.21 -6.76 4.53
C VAL A 353 19.13 -7.83 4.57
N GLY A 354 18.94 -8.56 3.48
CA GLY A 354 17.99 -9.66 3.36
C GLY A 354 18.64 -10.98 3.05
N LEU A 355 18.05 -12.08 3.52
CA LEU A 355 18.36 -13.44 3.12
C LEU A 355 17.11 -14.10 2.51
N GLU A 356 17.26 -14.67 1.32
CA GLU A 356 16.22 -15.39 0.62
C GLU A 356 16.82 -16.53 -0.20
N SER A 357 16.23 -17.72 -0.14
CA SER A 357 16.77 -18.90 -0.82
C SER A 357 16.25 -19.03 -2.25
N CYS A 358 15.06 -18.51 -2.53
CA CYS A 358 14.45 -18.58 -3.86
C CYS A 358 15.05 -17.53 -4.80
N TRP A 359 15.74 -17.99 -5.85
CA TRP A 359 16.38 -17.12 -6.84
C TRP A 359 15.39 -16.17 -7.53
N GLU A 360 14.16 -16.62 -7.83
CA GLU A 360 13.13 -15.78 -8.49
C GLU A 360 12.73 -14.59 -7.63
N LYS A 361 12.73 -14.76 -6.31
CA LYS A 361 12.40 -13.71 -5.36
C LYS A 361 13.56 -12.76 -5.12
N VAL A 362 14.79 -13.29 -5.09
CA VAL A 362 16.02 -12.48 -5.05
C VAL A 362 16.09 -11.57 -6.28
N GLU A 363 15.85 -12.14 -7.46
CA GLU A 363 15.76 -11.37 -8.71
C GLU A 363 14.64 -10.32 -8.62
N ALA A 364 13.45 -10.70 -8.14
CA ALA A 364 12.36 -9.76 -7.94
C ALA A 364 12.71 -8.63 -6.98
N CYS A 365 13.44 -8.90 -5.90
CA CYS A 365 13.93 -7.90 -4.96
C CYS A 365 14.88 -6.91 -5.63
N LEU A 366 15.89 -7.38 -6.36
CA LEU A 366 16.89 -6.53 -7.00
C LEU A 366 16.27 -5.56 -8.01
N TYR A 367 15.46 -6.06 -8.96
CA TYR A 367 14.80 -5.20 -9.93
C TYR A 367 13.75 -4.28 -9.29
N SER A 368 13.12 -4.72 -8.20
CA SER A 368 12.19 -3.87 -7.44
C SER A 368 12.92 -2.73 -6.71
N ALA A 369 14.08 -3.01 -6.12
CA ALA A 369 14.91 -2.02 -5.44
C ALA A 369 15.50 -1.01 -6.44
N GLU A 370 15.90 -1.47 -7.62
CA GLU A 370 16.34 -0.59 -8.73
C GLU A 370 15.22 0.38 -9.15
N ARG A 371 14.01 -0.13 -9.40
CA ARG A 371 12.84 0.70 -9.74
C ARG A 371 12.44 1.67 -8.62
N ALA A 372 12.68 1.30 -7.36
CA ALA A 372 12.45 2.15 -6.21
C ALA A 372 13.57 3.20 -6.00
N GLY A 373 14.71 3.07 -6.68
CA GLY A 373 15.87 3.95 -6.52
C GLY A 373 16.63 3.73 -5.21
N VAL A 374 16.68 2.49 -4.72
CA VAL A 374 17.32 2.11 -3.45
C VAL A 374 18.17 0.83 -3.57
N LEU A 375 18.59 0.46 -4.79
CA LEU A 375 19.34 -0.77 -5.04
C LEU A 375 20.68 -0.81 -4.28
N ASP A 376 21.35 0.33 -4.21
CA ASP A 376 22.59 0.57 -3.47
C ASP A 376 22.41 0.53 -1.95
N LEU A 377 21.18 0.73 -1.44
CA LEU A 377 20.85 0.66 -0.02
C LEU A 377 20.42 -0.74 0.45
N VAL A 378 20.06 -1.63 -0.48
CA VAL A 378 19.50 -2.96 -0.18
C VAL A 378 20.48 -4.04 -0.61
N ARG A 379 20.97 -4.82 0.36
CA ARG A 379 21.79 -6.02 0.10
C ARG A 379 20.94 -7.26 0.27
N ILE A 380 20.76 -8.05 -0.79
CA ILE A 380 20.08 -9.36 -0.73
C ILE A 380 21.12 -10.48 -0.93
N ILE A 381 21.11 -11.48 -0.04
CA ILE A 381 22.01 -12.63 -0.11
C ILE A 381 21.18 -13.86 -0.44
N GLN A 382 21.45 -14.46 -1.61
CA GLN A 382 20.83 -15.73 -1.98
C GLN A 382 21.43 -16.85 -1.14
N SER A 383 20.71 -17.29 -0.11
CA SER A 383 21.20 -18.35 0.79
C SER A 383 20.06 -19.02 1.54
N ASP A 384 20.31 -20.25 2.00
CA ASP A 384 19.50 -20.84 3.05
C ASP A 384 19.91 -20.22 4.40
N TYR A 385 18.95 -19.75 5.17
CA TYR A 385 19.16 -19.12 6.47
C TYR A 385 19.87 -20.02 7.50
N LEU A 386 19.82 -21.36 7.33
CA LEU A 386 20.48 -22.32 8.24
C LEU A 386 21.95 -22.62 7.93
N LYS A 387 22.46 -22.20 6.76
CA LYS A 387 23.81 -22.59 6.32
C LYS A 387 24.82 -21.47 6.55
N ASP A 388 25.02 -20.63 5.54
CA ASP A 388 26.23 -19.81 5.43
C ASP A 388 25.92 -18.31 5.45
N GLY A 389 24.74 -17.88 4.99
CA GLY A 389 24.45 -16.46 4.73
C GLY A 389 24.62 -15.53 5.93
N LEU A 390 24.10 -15.90 7.10
CA LEU A 390 24.24 -15.09 8.32
C LEU A 390 25.67 -15.11 8.88
N TYR A 391 26.36 -16.24 8.76
CA TYR A 391 27.73 -16.38 9.26
C TYR A 391 28.73 -15.65 8.37
N ASP A 392 28.56 -15.73 7.05
CA ASP A 392 29.33 -14.96 6.07
C ASP A 392 29.08 -13.46 6.25
N LEU A 393 27.82 -13.06 6.41
CA LEU A 393 27.47 -11.65 6.67
C LEU A 393 28.08 -11.14 7.98
N ASN A 394 28.11 -11.96 9.04
CA ASN A 394 28.75 -11.58 10.30
C ASN A 394 30.29 -11.59 10.22
N ARG A 395 30.90 -12.44 9.39
CA ARG A 395 32.35 -12.45 9.16
C ARG A 395 32.81 -11.20 8.42
N ASP A 396 32.01 -10.73 7.47
CA ASP A 396 32.32 -9.56 6.64
C ASP A 396 31.87 -8.23 7.30
N ARG A 397 31.45 -8.27 8.58
CA ARG A 397 30.99 -7.12 9.36
C ARG A 397 32.14 -6.15 9.63
N ASN A 398 31.91 -4.86 9.40
CA ASN A 398 32.90 -3.85 9.75
C ASN A 398 33.01 -3.68 11.27
N PRO A 399 34.20 -3.33 11.80
CA PRO A 399 34.35 -3.00 13.21
C PRO A 399 33.38 -1.88 13.63
N GLY A 400 32.56 -2.15 14.66
CA GLY A 400 31.60 -1.18 15.20
C GLY A 400 30.21 -1.16 14.57
N GLU A 401 29.96 -1.91 13.47
CA GLU A 401 28.59 -2.13 13.00
C GLU A 401 27.78 -2.82 14.09
N THR A 402 26.51 -2.45 14.31
CA THR A 402 25.59 -3.07 15.29
C THR A 402 24.42 -3.72 14.56
N TRP A 403 23.98 -4.88 15.03
CA TRP A 403 22.85 -5.62 14.45
C TRP A 403 21.68 -5.51 15.40
N ARG A 404 20.84 -4.50 15.15
CA ARG A 404 19.81 -4.03 16.08
C ARG A 404 18.42 -4.53 15.78
N PHE A 405 18.14 -4.94 14.54
CA PHE A 405 16.81 -5.36 14.13
C PHE A 405 16.86 -6.69 13.39
N LEU A 406 16.23 -7.71 13.97
CA LEU A 406 15.94 -8.98 13.31
C LEU A 406 14.50 -8.99 12.80
N VAL A 407 14.30 -9.22 11.52
CA VAL A 407 12.97 -9.45 10.93
C VAL A 407 12.93 -10.88 10.39
N ALA A 408 11.92 -11.66 10.74
CA ALA A 408 11.76 -13.03 10.25
C ALA A 408 10.35 -13.23 9.68
N GLN A 409 10.27 -13.26 8.36
CA GLN A 409 9.03 -13.41 7.60
C GLN A 409 8.73 -14.90 7.32
N LEU A 410 8.29 -15.66 8.33
CA LEU A 410 8.27 -17.13 8.29
C LEU A 410 7.63 -17.68 7.00
N PRO A 411 8.30 -18.61 6.30
CA PRO A 411 7.82 -19.16 5.04
C PRO A 411 6.62 -20.08 5.26
N ARG A 412 5.85 -20.34 4.21
CA ARG A 412 4.74 -21.30 4.29
C ARG A 412 5.26 -22.75 4.39
N LEU A 413 5.28 -23.30 5.60
CA LEU A 413 5.63 -24.70 5.87
C LEU A 413 4.36 -25.56 5.92
N THR A 414 4.22 -26.48 4.96
CA THR A 414 3.10 -27.41 4.88
C THR A 414 3.53 -28.84 5.23
N ASN A 415 2.57 -29.64 5.71
CA ASN A 415 2.75 -31.08 5.89
C ASN A 415 3.13 -31.69 4.54
N GLN A 416 4.33 -32.27 4.44
CA GLN A 416 4.78 -32.92 3.20
C GLN A 416 4.19 -34.33 3.05
N PHE A 417 3.59 -34.88 4.11
CA PHE A 417 2.96 -36.20 4.14
C PHE A 417 1.65 -36.15 4.93
N GLY A 418 0.54 -36.62 4.34
CA GLY A 418 -0.78 -36.69 4.97
C GLY A 418 -0.93 -37.84 5.97
N THR A 419 0.11 -38.15 6.74
CA THR A 419 0.10 -39.18 7.78
C THR A 419 0.89 -38.64 8.96
N LEU A 420 0.19 -38.36 10.07
CA LEU A 420 0.82 -38.39 11.39
C LEU A 420 1.57 -39.74 11.50
N PRO A 421 2.85 -39.76 11.85
CA PRO A 421 3.42 -40.97 12.42
C PRO A 421 2.68 -41.20 13.74
N ASP A 422 2.04 -42.35 13.90
CA ASP A 422 1.60 -42.81 15.21
C ASP A 422 2.76 -42.66 16.18
N THR A 423 2.65 -41.72 17.11
CA THR A 423 3.55 -41.61 18.25
C THR A 423 3.32 -42.82 19.14
N LYS A 424 4.03 -43.93 18.87
CA LYS A 424 4.34 -44.90 19.91
C LYS A 424 5.40 -44.30 20.82
N TYR A 425 4.94 -43.47 21.74
CA TYR A 425 5.62 -43.25 23.01
C TYR A 425 5.44 -44.54 23.82
N ASN A 426 6.53 -45.31 23.97
CA ASN A 426 6.60 -46.39 24.95
C ASN A 426 6.56 -45.75 26.34
N ALA A 427 5.40 -45.79 26.99
CA ALA A 427 5.28 -45.76 28.43
C ALA A 427 4.92 -47.18 28.88
N THR A 428 5.68 -47.65 29.86
CA THR A 428 5.64 -48.98 30.45
C THR A 428 4.31 -49.28 31.15
N ASP A 429 4.01 -50.59 31.23
CA ASP A 429 3.16 -51.31 32.19
C ASP A 429 1.69 -51.66 31.84
N ASN A 430 1.48 -52.99 31.69
CA ASN A 430 0.31 -53.84 32.01
C ASN A 430 -0.89 -54.01 31.03
N VAL A 431 -0.78 -54.98 30.09
CA VAL A 431 -1.54 -56.28 29.93
C VAL A 431 -3.08 -56.31 30.23
N PRO A 432 -3.95 -57.07 29.49
CA PRO A 432 -4.13 -57.29 28.04
C PRO A 432 -5.65 -57.34 27.62
N ILE A 433 -5.99 -57.65 26.36
CA ILE A 433 -6.95 -58.71 25.93
C ILE A 433 -7.12 -58.73 24.39
N SER A 434 -7.26 -59.95 23.88
CA SER A 434 -7.32 -60.47 22.50
C SER A 434 -8.41 -59.87 21.60
N SER A 435 -8.28 -59.86 20.28
CA SER A 435 -8.49 -60.97 19.32
C SER A 435 -8.65 -60.29 17.93
N GLY A 436 -8.34 -60.79 16.75
CA GLY A 436 -7.96 -62.10 16.22
C GLY A 436 -8.43 -62.11 14.76
N ASN A 437 -7.49 -62.33 13.81
CA ASN A 437 -7.68 -62.88 12.46
C ASN A 437 -8.45 -62.05 11.40
N SER A 438 -8.26 -62.17 10.08
CA SER A 438 -7.17 -62.56 9.16
C SER A 438 -7.75 -62.52 7.73
N SER A 439 -7.02 -61.96 6.76
CA SER A 439 -6.90 -62.35 5.33
C SER A 439 -8.13 -62.53 4.40
N VAL A 440 -8.05 -62.02 3.16
CA VAL A 440 -7.86 -62.78 1.88
C VAL A 440 -8.13 -61.90 0.62
N MET A 441 -7.40 -62.21 -0.46
CA MET A 441 -7.27 -61.60 -1.81
C MET A 441 -8.42 -61.87 -2.83
N GLY A 442 -8.38 -61.13 -3.96
CA GLY A 442 -8.80 -61.56 -5.33
C GLY A 442 -8.93 -60.39 -6.34
N SER A 443 -8.01 -60.20 -7.30
CA SER A 443 -8.08 -60.52 -8.76
C SER A 443 -9.28 -59.89 -9.54
N GLY A 444 -9.22 -59.31 -10.75
CA GLY A 444 -8.19 -59.07 -11.78
C GLY A 444 -8.83 -58.49 -13.07
N GLY A 445 -8.03 -58.05 -14.06
CA GLY A 445 -8.43 -58.00 -15.49
C GLY A 445 -8.29 -56.67 -16.27
N ARG A 446 -7.52 -56.72 -17.37
CA ARG A 446 -7.21 -55.67 -18.37
C ARG A 446 -8.11 -55.74 -19.61
N GLN A 447 -8.31 -54.62 -20.31
CA GLN A 447 -8.20 -54.51 -21.79
C GLN A 447 -8.17 -53.05 -22.28
N ILE A 448 -7.46 -52.78 -23.39
CA ILE A 448 -7.29 -51.50 -24.11
C ILE A 448 -7.62 -51.73 -25.59
N PRO A 449 -8.21 -50.75 -26.31
CA PRO A 449 -7.72 -50.46 -27.66
C PRO A 449 -7.56 -48.96 -28.02
N LYS A 450 -6.94 -48.75 -29.20
CA LYS A 450 -6.17 -47.63 -29.81
C LYS A 450 -6.97 -46.43 -30.41
N PRO A 451 -6.29 -45.37 -30.92
CA PRO A 451 -6.85 -44.02 -31.14
C PRO A 451 -7.12 -43.62 -32.61
N THR A 452 -8.00 -42.64 -32.85
CA THR A 452 -8.15 -41.96 -34.16
C THR A 452 -8.57 -40.47 -34.07
N SER A 453 -7.78 -39.65 -34.78
CA SER A 453 -8.02 -38.39 -35.52
C SER A 453 -8.76 -37.17 -34.95
N LEU A 454 -8.09 -36.02 -35.10
CA LEU A 454 -8.52 -34.63 -34.92
C LEU A 454 -9.46 -34.11 -36.03
N THR A 455 -10.44 -33.28 -35.65
CA THR A 455 -10.95 -32.13 -36.45
C THR A 455 -11.48 -31.03 -35.52
N GLN A 456 -11.13 -29.78 -35.83
CA GLN A 456 -11.61 -28.55 -35.17
C GLN A 456 -13.04 -28.19 -35.64
N GLY A 457 -13.89 -27.75 -34.72
CA GLY A 457 -15.22 -27.21 -35.00
C GLY A 457 -15.97 -26.76 -33.75
N THR A 458 -16.59 -25.59 -33.82
CA THR A 458 -16.98 -24.67 -32.74
C THR A 458 -18.29 -25.03 -31.98
N LEU A 459 -18.28 -24.77 -30.66
CA LEU A 459 -19.38 -24.45 -29.70
C LEU A 459 -20.73 -25.22 -29.76
N ALA A 460 -20.98 -26.08 -28.76
CA ALA A 460 -22.05 -25.93 -27.76
C ALA A 460 -22.17 -27.18 -26.84
N GLY A 461 -22.26 -26.92 -25.53
CA GLY A 461 -22.85 -27.74 -24.46
C GLY A 461 -22.73 -29.27 -24.50
N CYS A 462 -21.84 -29.84 -23.67
CA CYS A 462 -22.16 -31.09 -22.98
C CYS A 462 -21.32 -31.26 -21.70
N SER A 463 -22.02 -31.64 -20.64
CA SER A 463 -21.56 -31.87 -19.27
C SER A 463 -20.46 -32.93 -19.21
N ILE A 464 -19.27 -32.56 -18.74
CA ILE A 464 -18.19 -33.52 -18.46
C ILE A 464 -18.24 -33.89 -16.97
N PRO A 465 -18.29 -35.18 -16.62
CA PRO A 465 -18.43 -35.63 -15.24
C PRO A 465 -17.21 -35.22 -14.40
N ASN A 466 -17.49 -34.72 -13.20
CA ASN A 466 -16.53 -34.42 -12.15
C ASN A 466 -15.60 -35.61 -11.91
N LYS A 467 -14.41 -35.59 -12.50
CA LYS A 467 -13.25 -36.20 -11.86
C LYS A 467 -12.96 -35.34 -10.63
N HIS A 468 -13.35 -35.85 -9.46
CA HIS A 468 -12.90 -35.33 -8.17
C HIS A 468 -11.37 -35.38 -8.12
N ILE A 469 -10.70 -34.35 -8.65
CA ILE A 469 -9.41 -33.93 -8.15
C ILE A 469 -9.72 -33.37 -6.77
N GLN A 470 -9.63 -34.21 -5.74
CA GLN A 470 -9.51 -33.74 -4.37
C GLN A 470 -8.34 -32.77 -4.34
N ARG A 471 -8.63 -31.46 -4.28
CA ARG A 471 -7.65 -30.44 -3.90
C ARG A 471 -7.14 -30.84 -2.52
N ARG A 472 -5.98 -31.50 -2.46
CA ARG A 472 -5.26 -31.74 -1.21
C ARG A 472 -4.94 -30.37 -0.61
N SER A 473 -5.70 -29.94 0.40
CA SER A 473 -5.32 -28.78 1.20
C SER A 473 -4.04 -29.15 1.94
N SER A 474 -2.92 -28.56 1.53
CA SER A 474 -1.66 -28.68 2.25
C SER A 474 -1.77 -27.90 3.56
N GLN A 475 -2.25 -28.59 4.60
CA GLN A 475 -2.34 -28.05 5.96
C GLN A 475 -0.94 -27.60 6.42
N LEU A 476 -0.89 -26.46 7.13
CA LEU A 476 0.35 -25.95 7.70
C LEU A 476 0.88 -26.91 8.78
N ASP A 477 2.20 -26.96 8.96
CA ASP A 477 2.89 -27.85 9.90
C ASP A 477 3.44 -27.07 11.12
N PRO A 478 2.72 -27.02 12.26
CA PRO A 478 3.17 -26.26 13.43
C PRO A 478 4.52 -26.71 13.98
N TYR A 479 4.81 -28.01 13.96
CA TYR A 479 6.05 -28.55 14.54
C TYR A 479 7.28 -28.03 13.80
N ARG A 480 7.22 -28.00 12.46
CA ARG A 480 8.30 -27.42 11.64
C ARG A 480 8.50 -25.93 11.90
N TYR A 481 7.43 -25.16 12.15
CA TYR A 481 7.58 -23.76 12.55
C TYR A 481 8.28 -23.61 13.90
N TYR A 482 7.92 -24.43 14.90
CA TYR A 482 8.57 -24.36 16.21
C TYR A 482 10.05 -24.75 16.16
N GLN A 483 10.42 -25.72 15.34
CA GLN A 483 11.82 -26.06 15.11
C GLN A 483 12.58 -24.90 14.43
N LEU A 484 11.98 -24.28 13.41
CA LEU A 484 12.51 -23.10 12.76
C LEU A 484 12.74 -21.95 13.76
N LEU A 485 11.73 -21.63 14.58
CA LEU A 485 11.80 -20.57 15.59
C LEU A 485 12.90 -20.80 16.63
N ARG A 486 13.11 -22.04 17.08
CA ARG A 486 14.23 -22.40 17.97
C ARG A 486 15.58 -22.11 17.33
N ASN A 487 15.73 -22.38 16.04
CA ASN A 487 16.97 -22.10 15.32
C ASN A 487 17.18 -20.58 15.13
N VAL A 488 16.14 -19.85 14.74
CA VAL A 488 16.19 -18.38 14.63
C VAL A 488 16.55 -17.73 15.98
N SER A 489 15.98 -18.20 17.08
CA SER A 489 16.31 -17.73 18.44
C SER A 489 17.78 -17.94 18.80
N ARG A 490 18.34 -19.13 18.48
CA ARG A 490 19.76 -19.42 18.72
C ARG A 490 20.67 -18.50 17.91
N LEU A 491 20.32 -18.23 16.65
CA LEU A 491 21.05 -17.31 15.78
C LEU A 491 20.98 -15.87 16.30
N CYS A 492 19.78 -15.43 16.70
CA CYS A 492 19.57 -14.10 17.29
C CYS A 492 20.49 -13.87 18.49
N ARG A 493 20.50 -14.80 19.47
CA ARG A 493 21.35 -14.69 20.67
C ARG A 493 22.85 -14.74 20.40
N LYS A 494 23.26 -15.31 19.27
CA LYS A 494 24.68 -15.48 18.92
C LYS A 494 25.24 -14.31 18.10
N LEU A 495 24.42 -13.71 17.24
CA LEU A 495 24.89 -12.75 16.22
C LEU A 495 24.40 -11.32 16.44
N PHE A 496 23.26 -11.13 17.11
CA PHE A 496 22.66 -9.81 17.34
C PHE A 496 23.03 -9.26 18.71
N ASP A 497 22.94 -7.94 18.85
CA ASP A 497 23.22 -7.25 20.09
C ASP A 497 22.18 -7.60 21.19
N HIS A 498 22.56 -7.49 22.47
CA HIS A 498 21.68 -7.89 23.58
C HIS A 498 20.37 -7.09 23.66
N ASP A 499 20.36 -5.86 23.15
CA ASP A 499 19.21 -4.96 23.07
C ASP A 499 18.49 -5.04 21.70
N ALA A 500 18.83 -6.01 20.85
CA ALA A 500 18.24 -6.13 19.54
C ALA A 500 16.73 -6.42 19.59
N LYS A 501 16.00 -5.74 18.72
CA LYS A 501 14.57 -5.93 18.53
C LYS A 501 14.31 -7.02 17.50
N SER A 502 13.27 -7.81 17.71
CA SER A 502 12.87 -8.86 16.78
C SER A 502 11.42 -8.72 16.33
N LEU A 503 11.17 -8.96 15.04
CA LEU A 503 9.85 -9.03 14.42
C LEU A 503 9.67 -10.41 13.80
N LEU A 504 8.67 -11.16 14.25
CA LEU A 504 8.32 -12.47 13.72
C LEU A 504 6.95 -12.41 13.05
N VAL A 505 6.90 -12.59 11.73
CA VAL A 505 5.64 -12.71 11.00
C VAL A 505 5.31 -14.19 10.88
N ALA A 506 4.33 -14.65 11.65
CA ALA A 506 3.98 -16.06 11.76
C ALA A 506 2.52 -16.30 11.33
N PRO A 507 2.19 -17.49 10.77
CA PRO A 507 0.81 -17.85 10.50
C PRO A 507 -0.07 -17.84 11.76
N TYR A 508 -1.31 -17.39 11.61
CA TYR A 508 -2.27 -17.26 12.71
C TYR A 508 -2.61 -18.60 13.39
N VAL A 509 -2.37 -19.73 12.72
CA VAL A 509 -2.59 -21.07 13.29
C VAL A 509 -1.64 -21.38 14.46
N LEU A 510 -0.51 -20.68 14.56
CA LEU A 510 0.45 -20.87 15.64
C LEU A 510 0.00 -20.10 16.88
N GLN A 511 0.02 -20.77 18.04
CA GLN A 511 -0.37 -20.14 19.30
C GLN A 511 0.78 -19.30 19.86
N LYS A 512 0.47 -18.09 20.35
CA LYS A 512 1.47 -17.16 20.90
C LYS A 512 2.36 -17.81 21.97
N GLY A 513 1.78 -18.53 22.93
CA GLY A 513 2.54 -19.17 24.00
C GLY A 513 3.51 -20.24 23.51
N GLU A 514 3.15 -20.98 22.45
CA GLU A 514 4.03 -21.96 21.82
C GLU A 514 5.14 -21.30 21.01
N ILE A 515 4.84 -20.18 20.32
CA ILE A 515 5.85 -19.35 19.64
C ILE A 515 6.84 -18.79 20.67
N GLU A 516 6.37 -18.23 21.79
CA GLU A 516 7.21 -17.71 22.87
C GLU A 516 8.09 -18.80 23.46
N THR A 517 7.53 -20.00 23.69
CA THR A 517 8.28 -21.16 24.19
C THR A 517 9.36 -21.60 23.18
N ALA A 518 9.04 -21.62 21.89
CA ALA A 518 9.97 -22.02 20.83
C ALA A 518 11.06 -20.96 20.59
N PHE A 519 10.70 -19.69 20.60
CA PHE A 519 11.62 -18.56 20.39
C PHE A 519 12.41 -18.21 21.65
N GLY A 520 11.94 -18.60 22.84
CA GLY A 520 12.65 -18.47 24.11
C GLY A 520 12.68 -17.06 24.69
N THR A 521 11.84 -16.14 24.18
CA THR A 521 11.66 -14.80 24.76
C THR A 521 10.18 -14.43 24.76
N PRO A 522 9.72 -13.63 25.74
CA PRO A 522 8.38 -13.07 25.73
C PRO A 522 8.17 -12.22 24.48
N LEU A 523 7.03 -12.39 23.81
CA LEU A 523 6.68 -11.64 22.63
C LEU A 523 5.45 -10.79 22.91
N ARG A 524 5.42 -9.58 22.38
CA ARG A 524 4.19 -8.80 22.30
C ARG A 524 3.44 -9.23 21.06
N GLY A 525 2.16 -9.60 21.23
CA GLY A 525 1.27 -9.83 20.10
C GLY A 525 1.12 -8.54 19.32
N GLY A 526 1.31 -8.60 18.01
CA GLY A 526 1.25 -7.45 17.12
C GLY A 526 0.11 -7.55 16.09
N ARG A 527 0.29 -6.86 14.97
CA ARG A 527 -0.76 -6.68 13.96
C ARG A 527 -1.10 -7.99 13.24
N GLN A 528 -2.40 -8.23 13.06
CA GLN A 528 -2.90 -9.33 12.23
C GLN A 528 -3.17 -8.84 10.81
N PHE A 529 -2.80 -9.64 9.81
CA PHE A 529 -2.98 -9.35 8.39
C PHE A 529 -2.96 -10.64 7.56
N VAL A 530 -3.10 -10.52 6.24
CA VAL A 530 -3.02 -11.67 5.32
C VAL A 530 -1.77 -11.53 4.46
N LYS A 531 -0.94 -12.58 4.40
CA LYS A 531 0.24 -12.68 3.55
C LYS A 531 0.15 -13.96 2.71
N GLY A 532 0.23 -13.87 1.38
CA GLY A 532 0.15 -15.06 0.52
C GLY A 532 -1.14 -15.88 0.67
N GLY A 533 -2.25 -15.20 0.98
CA GLY A 533 -3.54 -15.86 1.29
C GLY A 533 -3.58 -16.59 2.63
N VAL A 534 -2.53 -16.47 3.46
CA VAL A 534 -2.45 -17.04 4.80
C VAL A 534 -2.69 -15.93 5.82
N PRO A 535 -3.68 -16.06 6.72
CA PRO A 535 -3.79 -15.18 7.88
C PRO A 535 -2.53 -15.29 8.75
N SER A 536 -1.95 -14.16 9.10
CA SER A 536 -0.67 -14.05 9.82
C SER A 536 -0.75 -12.99 10.91
N THR A 537 0.12 -13.12 11.90
CA THR A 537 0.31 -12.20 12.99
C THR A 537 1.78 -11.81 13.06
N ALA A 538 2.06 -10.51 13.19
CA ALA A 538 3.37 -10.01 13.57
C ALA A 538 3.53 -10.08 15.08
N TYR A 539 4.66 -10.59 15.57
CA TYR A 539 5.02 -10.61 16.98
C TYR A 539 6.31 -9.84 17.18
N HIS A 540 6.39 -9.05 18.25
CA HIS A 540 7.54 -8.20 18.54
C HIS A 540 8.27 -8.66 19.80
N GLY A 541 9.59 -8.77 19.75
CA GLY A 541 10.46 -9.04 20.89
C GLY A 541 11.47 -7.90 21.11
N GLY A 542 11.89 -7.69 22.35
CA GLY A 542 12.88 -6.65 22.70
C GLY A 542 12.36 -5.21 22.68
N ILE A 543 11.03 -5.00 22.64
CA ILE A 543 10.41 -3.68 22.72
C ILE A 543 9.89 -3.43 24.13
N THR A 544 10.49 -2.47 24.84
CA THR A 544 9.94 -1.86 26.07
C THR A 544 8.90 -0.81 25.68
N ASP A 545 7.78 -0.74 26.41
CA ASP A 545 6.51 -0.03 26.12
C ASP A 545 6.49 1.05 25.02
N ILE A 546 5.54 0.90 24.06
CA ILE A 546 5.23 1.83 22.94
C ILE A 546 4.28 2.93 23.39
#